data_AF-M5DZP6-F1
#
_entry.id   AF-M5DZP6-F1
#
_cell.length_a   1.000
_cell.length_b   1.000
_cell.length_c   1.000
_cell.angle_alpha   90.00
_cell.angle_beta   90.00
_cell.angle_gamma   90.00
#
_symmetry.space_group_name_H-M   'P 1'
#
loop_
_entity.id
_entity.type
_entity.pdbx_description
1 polymer ?
#
loop_
_entity_poly.entity_id
_entity_poly.type
_entity_poly.pdbx_seq_one_letter_code
_entity_poly.pdbx_strand_id
1 'polypeptide(L)'
;MVAMAKNNPFLPAKTINKTEDYQPFYNSKAYLKQKVGSLTYFKDQIPELRKIAEKVGYQDFNQFIKHRKLWHNFDRKIPISYLTAIGVELEVLEFTIELDQNDYQKALKVPRYPKSYIIQTRPIPLARRLPDNISEDKAIELVKRKAIIENISCVINYPSLKKIFIDTDGSVLPAYYQPEIKIKGKYIVPSKINGYESNISL
;
A
#
# COMPACT_ATOMS: atom_id res chain seq x y z
N MET A 1 11.97 -14.84 -28.17
CA MET A 1 12.82 -14.02 -27.28
C MET A 1 12.63 -14.53 -25.86
N VAL A 2 13.62 -15.25 -25.34
CA VAL A 2 13.60 -15.82 -23.99
C VAL A 2 14.00 -14.72 -23.03
N ALA A 3 13.11 -14.33 -22.13
CA ALA A 3 13.41 -13.40 -21.06
C ALA A 3 14.53 -13.99 -20.20
N MET A 4 15.69 -13.32 -20.16
CA MET A 4 16.72 -13.63 -19.20
C MET A 4 16.15 -13.37 -17.80
N ALA A 5 15.89 -14.45 -17.07
CA ALA A 5 15.67 -14.40 -15.64
C ALA A 5 16.95 -13.83 -15.00
N LYS A 6 16.98 -12.50 -14.80
CA LYS A 6 17.95 -11.87 -13.90
C LYS A 6 17.61 -12.39 -12.51
N ASN A 7 18.28 -13.46 -12.10
CA ASN A 7 18.38 -13.87 -10.70
C ASN A 7 19.00 -12.70 -9.94
N ASN A 8 18.15 -11.79 -9.45
CA ASN A 8 18.55 -10.76 -8.51
C ASN A 8 18.56 -11.43 -7.13
N PRO A 9 19.72 -11.72 -6.53
CA PRO A 9 19.84 -12.64 -5.39
C PRO A 9 19.28 -12.10 -4.06
N PHE A 10 18.51 -11.01 -4.08
CA PHE A 10 18.18 -10.21 -2.90
C PHE A 10 16.69 -10.05 -2.61
N LEU A 11 15.80 -10.71 -3.37
CA LEU A 11 14.36 -10.70 -3.08
C LEU A 11 13.92 -12.12 -2.71
N PRO A 12 14.09 -12.55 -1.45
CA PRO A 12 13.63 -13.86 -1.04
C PRO A 12 12.13 -13.97 -1.26
N ALA A 13 11.69 -15.05 -1.91
CA ALA A 13 10.27 -15.33 -2.06
C ALA A 13 9.62 -15.38 -0.68
N LYS A 14 8.68 -14.47 -0.40
CA LYS A 14 8.01 -14.41 0.89
C LYS A 14 6.96 -15.52 0.98
N THR A 15 7.02 -16.31 2.04
CA THR A 15 5.96 -17.25 2.39
C THR A 15 4.84 -16.46 3.10
N ILE A 16 3.64 -16.45 2.51
CA ILE A 16 2.46 -15.78 3.06
C ILE A 16 1.52 -16.88 3.57
N ASN A 17 1.56 -17.13 4.87
CA ASN A 17 0.73 -18.16 5.50
C ASN A 17 -0.55 -17.57 6.10
N LYS A 18 -0.48 -16.31 6.53
CA LYS A 18 -1.58 -15.53 7.10
C LYS A 18 -1.71 -14.20 6.39
N THR A 19 -2.91 -13.60 6.43
CA THR A 19 -3.15 -12.29 5.83
C THR A 19 -2.28 -11.18 6.43
N GLU A 20 -1.94 -11.31 7.71
CA GLU A 20 -1.10 -10.38 8.45
C GLU A 20 0.37 -10.41 8.01
N ASP A 21 0.80 -11.50 7.34
CA ASP A 21 2.16 -11.62 6.81
C ASP A 21 2.36 -10.74 5.56
N TYR A 22 1.27 -10.33 4.92
CA TYR A 22 1.31 -9.49 3.72
C TYR A 22 1.53 -8.02 4.06
N GLN A 23 2.48 -7.40 3.35
CA GLN A 23 2.77 -5.98 3.44
C GLN A 23 2.79 -5.36 2.03
N PRO A 24 2.01 -4.30 1.77
CA PRO A 24 2.01 -3.63 0.47
C PRO A 24 3.36 -3.03 0.13
N PHE A 25 3.74 -3.17 -1.14
CA PHE A 25 4.99 -2.66 -1.71
C PHE A 25 6.24 -3.17 -0.98
N TYR A 26 6.23 -4.37 -0.39
CA TYR A 26 7.35 -4.89 0.39
C TYR A 26 8.65 -4.94 -0.41
N ASN A 27 8.62 -5.56 -1.59
CA ASN A 27 9.78 -5.73 -2.47
C ASN A 27 10.24 -4.37 -3.01
N SER A 28 9.29 -3.53 -3.42
CA SER A 28 9.58 -2.19 -3.93
C SER A 28 10.20 -1.28 -2.86
N LYS A 29 9.72 -1.36 -1.61
CA LYS A 29 10.30 -0.66 -0.45
C LYS A 29 11.71 -1.14 -0.15
N ALA A 30 11.93 -2.46 -0.19
CA ALA A 30 13.25 -3.04 0.01
C ALA A 30 14.24 -2.56 -1.07
N TYR A 31 13.81 -2.49 -2.33
CA TYR A 31 14.62 -1.97 -3.43
C TYR A 31 14.97 -0.49 -3.28
N LEU A 32 14.00 0.37 -2.95
CA LEU A 32 14.28 1.78 -2.67
C LEU A 32 15.26 1.93 -1.51
N LYS A 33 15.10 1.15 -0.43
CA LYS A 33 16.00 1.16 0.71
C LYS A 33 17.42 0.72 0.33
N GLN A 34 17.55 -0.29 -0.53
CA GLN A 34 18.84 -0.75 -1.05
C GLN A 34 19.55 0.34 -1.86
N LYS A 35 18.84 1.00 -2.79
CA LYS A 35 19.43 2.05 -3.65
C LYS A 35 19.90 3.27 -2.87
N VAL A 36 19.22 3.53 -1.76
CA VAL A 36 19.57 4.61 -0.85
C VAL A 36 20.66 4.16 0.16
N GLY A 37 20.89 2.85 0.28
CA GLY A 37 21.98 2.29 1.07
C GLY A 37 21.93 2.70 2.53
N SER A 38 23.10 3.06 3.07
CA SER A 38 23.24 3.51 4.45
C SER A 38 22.75 4.93 4.69
N LEU A 39 22.29 5.68 3.68
CA LEU A 39 21.77 7.06 3.78
C LEU A 39 20.54 7.13 4.70
N THR A 40 20.84 7.08 5.96
CA THR A 40 19.98 7.27 7.11
C THR A 40 20.26 8.67 7.65
N TYR A 41 19.46 9.16 8.58
CA TYR A 41 19.60 10.53 9.09
C TYR A 41 20.79 10.62 10.07
N PHE A 42 21.96 10.13 9.68
CA PHE A 42 23.19 10.31 10.46
C PHE A 42 23.92 11.58 10.00
N LYS A 43 24.64 12.19 10.93
CA LYS A 43 25.23 13.54 10.78
C LYS A 43 26.18 13.63 9.59
N ASP A 44 26.88 12.55 9.28
CA ASP A 44 27.83 12.36 8.19
C ASP A 44 27.17 12.26 6.80
N GLN A 45 25.89 11.89 6.73
CA GLN A 45 25.17 11.68 5.46
C GLN A 45 24.28 12.87 5.05
N ILE A 46 24.14 13.86 5.93
CA ILE A 46 23.42 15.11 5.66
C ILE A 46 23.93 15.83 4.40
N PRO A 47 25.25 15.95 4.13
CA PRO A 47 25.74 16.63 2.93
C PRO A 47 25.28 15.96 1.62
N GLU A 48 25.30 14.63 1.56
CA GLU A 48 24.87 13.88 0.37
C GLU A 48 23.37 13.99 0.16
N LEU A 49 22.59 13.89 1.23
CA LEU A 49 21.14 14.10 1.18
C LEU A 49 20.77 15.53 0.75
N ARG A 50 21.54 16.55 1.16
CA ARG A 50 21.34 17.94 0.71
C ARG A 50 21.60 18.08 -0.78
N LYS A 51 22.69 17.49 -1.31
CA LYS A 51 22.95 17.49 -2.76
C LYS A 51 21.81 16.84 -3.55
N ILE A 52 21.24 15.74 -3.05
CA ILE A 52 20.07 15.11 -3.67
C ILE A 52 18.87 16.08 -3.61
N ALA A 53 18.60 16.69 -2.46
CA ALA A 53 17.51 17.65 -2.29
C ALA A 53 17.61 18.82 -3.27
N GLU A 54 18.80 19.41 -3.42
CA GLU A 54 19.05 20.49 -4.38
C GLU A 54 18.84 20.02 -5.82
N LYS A 55 19.38 18.85 -6.18
CA LYS A 55 19.22 18.25 -7.52
C LYS A 55 17.75 17.98 -7.88
N VAL A 56 16.92 17.65 -6.90
CA VAL A 56 15.48 17.43 -7.11
C VAL A 56 14.63 18.69 -6.93
N GLY A 57 15.27 19.85 -6.70
CA GLY A 57 14.64 21.18 -6.67
C GLY A 57 14.09 21.62 -5.32
N TYR A 58 14.53 21.02 -4.21
CA TYR A 58 14.13 21.45 -2.87
C TYR A 58 15.05 22.55 -2.34
N GLN A 59 14.45 23.67 -1.93
CA GLN A 59 15.12 24.72 -1.16
C GLN A 59 15.06 24.42 0.35
N ASP A 60 13.94 23.85 0.83
CA ASP A 60 13.78 23.43 2.22
C ASP A 60 14.15 21.93 2.38
N PHE A 61 15.29 21.69 3.03
CA PHE A 61 15.77 20.36 3.34
C PHE A 61 14.82 19.58 4.27
N ASN A 62 14.18 20.22 5.23
CA ASN A 62 13.25 19.55 6.14
C ASN A 62 12.01 19.07 5.39
N GLN A 63 11.53 19.86 4.44
CA GLN A 63 10.43 19.46 3.56
C GLN A 63 10.84 18.28 2.68
N PHE A 64 12.05 18.28 2.12
CA PHE A 64 12.60 17.14 1.38
C PHE A 64 12.61 15.86 2.22
N ILE A 65 13.10 15.90 3.46
CA ILE A 65 13.13 14.74 4.35
C ILE A 65 11.72 14.20 4.65
N LYS A 66 10.77 15.09 4.92
CA LYS A 66 9.35 14.71 5.10
C LYS A 66 8.80 13.98 3.87
N HIS A 67 9.03 14.53 2.67
CA HIS A 67 8.54 13.92 1.43
C HIS A 67 9.25 12.61 1.09
N ARG A 68 10.57 12.53 1.31
CA ARG A 68 11.36 11.32 1.10
C ARG A 68 10.80 10.14 1.89
N LYS A 69 10.42 10.36 3.16
CA LYS A 69 9.78 9.33 3.97
C LYS A 69 8.48 8.81 3.34
N LEU A 70 7.65 9.72 2.82
CA LEU A 70 6.40 9.36 2.13
C LEU A 70 6.65 8.63 0.81
N TRP A 71 7.66 9.04 0.04
CA TRP A 71 8.05 8.37 -1.21
C TRP A 71 8.52 6.94 -0.94
N HIS A 72 9.36 6.75 0.07
CA HIS A 72 9.86 5.42 0.46
C HIS A 72 8.76 4.51 0.96
N ASN A 73 7.67 5.06 1.47
CA ASN A 73 6.51 4.28 1.90
C ASN A 73 5.47 4.06 0.80
N PHE A 74 5.63 4.66 -0.38
CA PHE A 74 4.62 4.72 -1.45
C PHE A 74 3.31 5.42 -1.03
N ASP A 75 3.40 6.34 -0.06
CA ASP A 75 2.24 7.12 0.44
C ASP A 75 2.00 8.40 -0.39
N ARG A 76 2.88 8.71 -1.34
CA ARG A 76 2.82 9.92 -2.18
C ARG A 76 3.41 9.66 -3.56
N LYS A 77 2.97 10.44 -4.56
CA LYS A 77 3.62 10.52 -5.88
C LYS A 77 5.13 10.79 -5.73
N ILE A 78 5.95 10.02 -6.43
CA ILE A 78 7.41 10.04 -6.33
C ILE A 78 7.98 10.71 -7.58
N PRO A 79 8.79 11.78 -7.46
CA PRO A 79 9.44 12.38 -8.62
C PRO A 79 10.42 11.40 -9.30
N ILE A 80 10.35 11.28 -10.63
CA ILE A 80 11.31 10.47 -11.40
C ILE A 80 12.73 11.03 -11.24
N SER A 81 12.88 12.35 -11.12
CA SER A 81 14.16 12.99 -10.83
C SER A 81 14.78 12.50 -9.53
N TYR A 82 13.96 12.27 -8.50
CA TYR A 82 14.41 11.71 -7.23
C TYR A 82 14.89 10.28 -7.39
N LEU A 83 14.09 9.42 -8.03
CA LEU A 83 14.45 8.02 -8.29
C LEU A 83 15.77 7.93 -9.08
N THR A 84 15.91 8.75 -10.11
CA THR A 84 17.14 8.85 -10.90
C THR A 84 18.32 9.31 -10.04
N ALA A 85 18.11 10.29 -9.14
CA ALA A 85 19.15 10.81 -8.27
C ALA A 85 19.67 9.79 -7.25
N ILE A 86 18.84 8.84 -6.82
CA ILE A 86 19.23 7.73 -5.94
C ILE A 86 19.63 6.46 -6.72
N GLY A 87 19.75 6.54 -8.05
CA GLY A 87 20.19 5.42 -8.88
C GLY A 87 19.16 4.28 -9.03
N VAL A 88 17.87 4.57 -8.86
CA VAL A 88 16.80 3.61 -9.12
C VAL A 88 16.63 3.43 -10.63
N GLU A 89 16.63 2.17 -11.06
CA GLU A 89 16.29 1.78 -12.43
C GLU A 89 14.78 1.49 -12.48
N LEU A 90 14.06 2.17 -13.37
CA LEU A 90 12.60 2.07 -13.44
C LEU A 90 12.14 0.64 -13.77
N GLU A 91 12.82 -0.04 -14.69
CA GLU A 91 12.52 -1.43 -15.06
C GLU A 91 12.63 -2.38 -13.87
N VAL A 92 13.62 -2.18 -12.99
CA VAL A 92 13.80 -3.00 -11.79
C VAL A 92 12.72 -2.67 -10.76
N LEU A 93 12.33 -1.39 -10.64
CA LEU A 93 11.21 -0.99 -9.78
C LEU A 93 9.89 -1.61 -10.27
N GLU A 94 9.61 -1.59 -11.57
CA GLU A 94 8.44 -2.25 -12.16
C GLU A 94 8.43 -3.74 -11.88
N PHE A 95 9.58 -4.41 -12.04
CA PHE A 95 9.71 -5.83 -11.68
C PHE A 95 9.43 -6.08 -10.19
N THR A 96 9.89 -5.21 -9.28
CA THR A 96 9.58 -5.36 -7.85
C THR A 96 8.09 -5.18 -7.55
N ILE A 97 7.40 -4.37 -8.35
CA ILE A 97 5.94 -4.20 -8.25
C ILE A 97 5.22 -5.47 -8.71
N GLU A 98 5.68 -6.13 -9.77
CA GLU A 98 5.13 -7.43 -10.19
C GLU A 98 5.27 -8.49 -9.09
N LEU A 99 6.41 -8.51 -8.39
CA LEU A 99 6.62 -9.38 -7.23
C LEU A 99 5.64 -9.04 -6.09
N ASP A 100 5.45 -7.76 -5.80
CA ASP A 100 4.47 -7.29 -4.81
C ASP A 100 3.02 -7.68 -5.19
N GLN A 101 2.67 -7.65 -6.49
CA GLN A 101 1.38 -8.12 -6.99
C GLN A 101 1.21 -9.63 -6.84
N ASN A 102 2.24 -10.41 -7.12
CA ASN A 102 2.21 -11.86 -6.90
C ASN A 102 1.98 -12.20 -5.43
N ASP A 103 2.66 -11.48 -4.53
CA ASP A 103 2.48 -11.63 -3.09
C ASP A 103 1.07 -11.21 -2.64
N TYR A 104 0.52 -10.14 -3.21
CA TYR A 104 -0.87 -9.73 -3.01
C TYR A 104 -1.87 -10.83 -3.42
N GLN A 105 -1.67 -11.46 -4.58
CA GLN A 105 -2.53 -12.54 -5.05
C GLN A 105 -2.46 -13.78 -4.15
N LYS A 106 -1.27 -14.12 -3.63
CA LYS A 106 -1.13 -15.18 -2.62
C LYS A 106 -1.93 -14.83 -1.36
N ALA A 107 -1.81 -13.60 -0.86
CA ALA A 107 -2.53 -13.14 0.32
C ALA A 107 -4.06 -13.17 0.14
N LEU A 108 -4.57 -12.88 -1.07
CA LEU A 108 -5.99 -12.99 -1.39
C LEU A 108 -6.52 -14.44 -1.37
N LYS A 109 -5.66 -15.45 -1.56
CA LYS A 109 -6.05 -16.86 -1.51
C LYS A 109 -6.09 -17.43 -0.10
N VAL A 110 -5.46 -16.77 0.88
CA VAL A 110 -5.48 -17.20 2.28
C VAL A 110 -6.90 -17.08 2.84
N PRO A 111 -7.45 -18.13 3.48
CA PRO A 111 -8.74 -18.07 4.18
C PRO A 111 -8.78 -16.95 5.22
N ARG A 112 -9.90 -16.24 5.29
CA ARG A 112 -10.06 -15.04 6.13
C ARG A 112 -11.17 -15.21 7.16
N TYR A 113 -10.86 -14.73 8.37
CA TYR A 113 -11.75 -14.78 9.53
C TYR A 113 -11.81 -13.41 10.19
N PRO A 114 -12.71 -12.51 9.75
CA PRO A 114 -12.78 -11.15 10.26
C PRO A 114 -13.23 -11.13 11.72
N LYS A 115 -12.54 -10.35 12.55
CA LYS A 115 -12.84 -10.22 14.00
C LYS A 115 -13.95 -9.21 14.29
N SER A 116 -14.16 -8.25 13.38
CA SER A 116 -15.08 -7.15 13.57
C SER A 116 -15.54 -6.57 12.23
N TYR A 117 -16.61 -5.79 12.32
CA TYR A 117 -17.07 -4.89 11.26
C TYR A 117 -17.30 -3.50 11.84
N ILE A 118 -17.34 -2.49 10.99
CA ILE A 118 -17.50 -1.08 11.35
C ILE A 118 -18.83 -0.59 10.80
N ILE A 119 -19.66 0.00 11.64
CA ILE A 119 -20.86 0.72 11.23
C ILE A 119 -20.45 2.15 10.86
N GLN A 120 -20.84 2.61 9.66
CA GLN A 120 -20.51 3.93 9.13
C GLN A 120 -21.45 5.01 9.65
N THR A 121 -21.49 5.19 10.97
CA THR A 121 -22.24 6.27 11.61
C THR A 121 -21.42 7.57 11.64
N ARG A 122 -22.09 8.70 11.46
CA ARG A 122 -21.53 10.04 11.75
C ARG A 122 -21.89 10.46 13.18
N PRO A 123 -21.02 11.15 13.93
CA PRO A 123 -19.68 11.59 13.55
C PRO A 123 -18.58 10.53 13.74
N ILE A 124 -18.84 9.48 14.53
CA ILE A 124 -17.84 8.49 14.93
C ILE A 124 -18.27 7.09 14.44
N PRO A 125 -17.41 6.38 13.68
CA PRO A 125 -17.68 5.01 13.28
C PRO A 125 -17.67 4.06 14.50
N LEU A 126 -18.59 3.10 14.53
CA LEU A 126 -18.72 2.14 15.63
C LEU A 126 -18.25 0.75 15.21
N ALA A 127 -17.23 0.23 15.90
CA ALA A 127 -16.77 -1.14 15.69
C ALA A 127 -17.62 -2.14 16.48
N ARG A 128 -18.02 -3.23 15.84
CA ARG A 128 -18.76 -4.35 16.44
C ARG A 128 -18.01 -5.65 16.21
N ARG A 129 -17.97 -6.51 17.23
CA ARG A 129 -17.32 -7.81 17.15
C ARG A 129 -18.17 -8.80 16.35
N LEU A 130 -17.48 -9.63 15.58
CA LEU A 130 -18.06 -10.80 14.93
C LEU A 130 -17.80 -12.03 15.79
N PRO A 131 -18.56 -13.13 15.59
CA PRO A 131 -18.25 -14.41 16.19
C PRO A 131 -16.84 -14.87 15.82
N ASP A 132 -16.15 -15.51 16.77
CA ASP A 132 -14.81 -16.03 16.51
C ASP A 132 -14.82 -17.09 15.41
N ASN A 133 -13.76 -17.11 14.59
CA ASN A 133 -13.56 -18.06 13.49
C ASN A 133 -14.71 -18.10 12.45
N ILE A 134 -15.50 -17.04 12.34
CA ILE A 134 -16.46 -16.90 11.25
C ILE A 134 -15.73 -16.69 9.93
N SER A 135 -16.05 -17.47 8.90
CA SER A 135 -15.49 -17.27 7.55
C SER A 135 -15.98 -15.95 6.95
N GLU A 136 -15.18 -15.33 6.08
CA GLU A 136 -15.54 -14.12 5.34
C GLU A 136 -16.97 -14.13 4.76
N ASP A 137 -17.36 -15.19 4.04
CA ASP A 137 -18.69 -15.27 3.40
C ASP A 137 -19.84 -15.23 4.43
N LYS A 138 -19.71 -16.01 5.51
CA LYS A 138 -20.67 -16.01 6.62
C LYS A 138 -20.72 -14.67 7.35
N ALA A 139 -19.58 -13.98 7.48
CA ALA A 139 -19.52 -12.66 8.08
C ALA A 139 -20.25 -11.62 7.22
N ILE A 140 -20.04 -11.66 5.90
CA ILE A 140 -20.73 -10.78 4.95
C ILE A 140 -22.25 -10.98 5.05
N GLU A 141 -22.72 -12.23 5.04
CA GLU A 141 -24.15 -12.55 5.14
C GLU A 141 -24.76 -12.08 6.47
N LEU A 142 -24.04 -12.28 7.59
CA LEU A 142 -24.48 -11.80 8.91
C LEU A 142 -24.61 -10.28 8.93
N VAL A 143 -23.59 -9.57 8.45
CA VAL A 143 -23.56 -8.10 8.45
C VAL A 143 -24.59 -7.55 7.46
N LYS A 144 -24.79 -8.19 6.31
CA LYS A 144 -25.80 -7.84 5.30
C LYS A 144 -27.22 -7.88 5.85
N ARG A 145 -27.60 -8.96 6.55
CA ARG A 145 -28.93 -9.04 7.20
C ARG A 145 -29.14 -7.91 8.18
N LYS A 146 -28.10 -7.60 8.97
CA LYS A 146 -28.15 -6.53 9.95
C LYS A 146 -28.24 -5.15 9.29
N ALA A 147 -27.48 -4.92 8.22
CA ALA A 147 -27.50 -3.68 7.45
C ALA A 147 -28.91 -3.37 6.92
N ILE A 148 -29.63 -4.38 6.41
CA ILE A 148 -31.01 -4.25 5.93
C ILE A 148 -31.99 -3.98 7.08
N ILE A 149 -31.93 -4.77 8.15
CA ILE A 149 -32.88 -4.66 9.29
C ILE A 149 -32.73 -3.31 10.00
N GLU A 150 -31.49 -2.88 10.23
CA GLU A 150 -31.18 -1.65 10.98
C GLU A 150 -31.04 -0.42 10.07
N ASN A 151 -31.15 -0.59 8.75
CA ASN A 151 -30.92 0.46 7.75
C ASN A 151 -29.59 1.20 7.95
N ILE A 152 -28.50 0.44 8.07
CA ILE A 152 -27.14 0.96 8.33
C ILE A 152 -26.10 0.46 7.31
N SER A 153 -25.20 1.34 6.88
CA SER A 153 -24.05 0.95 6.06
C SER A 153 -22.89 0.44 6.94
N CYS A 154 -22.29 -0.67 6.54
CA CYS A 154 -21.26 -1.38 7.28
C CYS A 154 -20.02 -1.64 6.42
N VAL A 155 -18.87 -1.85 7.08
CA VAL A 155 -17.61 -2.21 6.42
C VAL A 155 -16.91 -3.33 7.18
N ILE A 156 -16.54 -4.40 6.48
CA ILE A 156 -15.56 -5.37 6.95
C ILE A 156 -14.20 -4.96 6.38
N ASN A 157 -13.22 -4.70 7.24
CA ASN A 157 -11.92 -4.17 6.85
C ASN A 157 -10.82 -5.21 7.00
N TYR A 158 -10.12 -5.50 5.89
CA TYR A 158 -8.87 -6.27 5.89
C TYR A 158 -7.73 -5.29 5.57
N PRO A 159 -7.01 -4.80 6.59
CA PRO A 159 -5.95 -3.81 6.40
C PRO A 159 -5.00 -4.26 5.29
N SER A 160 -4.61 -3.32 4.43
CA SER A 160 -3.66 -3.54 3.33
C SER A 160 -4.15 -4.45 2.19
N LEU A 161 -5.26 -5.17 2.35
CA LEU A 161 -5.71 -6.18 1.38
C LEU A 161 -6.96 -5.72 0.61
N LYS A 162 -8.05 -5.47 1.35
CA LYS A 162 -9.35 -5.05 0.79
C LYS A 162 -10.29 -4.52 1.87
N LYS A 163 -11.32 -3.79 1.45
CA LYS A 163 -12.53 -3.53 2.25
C LYS A 163 -13.73 -4.16 1.59
N ILE A 164 -14.72 -4.53 2.38
CA ILE A 164 -16.02 -5.00 1.91
C ILE A 164 -17.06 -4.04 2.47
N PHE A 165 -17.60 -3.20 1.59
CA PHE A 165 -18.70 -2.30 1.91
C PHE A 165 -20.01 -3.06 1.77
N ILE A 166 -20.89 -2.87 2.74
CA ILE A 166 -22.21 -3.49 2.80
C ILE A 166 -23.20 -2.35 3.05
N ASP A 167 -24.03 -2.03 2.06
CA ASP A 167 -24.94 -0.88 2.15
C ASP A 167 -26.30 -1.27 2.78
N THR A 168 -27.16 -0.29 3.02
CA THR A 168 -28.46 -0.47 3.69
C THR A 168 -29.44 -1.35 2.91
N ASP A 169 -29.30 -1.44 1.59
CA ASP A 169 -30.06 -2.33 0.71
C ASP A 169 -29.50 -3.77 0.69
N GLY A 170 -28.38 -4.01 1.37
CA GLY A 170 -27.66 -5.27 1.38
C GLY A 170 -26.76 -5.50 0.16
N SER A 171 -26.54 -4.50 -0.68
CA SER A 171 -25.52 -4.53 -1.72
C SER A 171 -24.13 -4.71 -1.09
N VAL A 172 -23.26 -5.48 -1.75
CA VAL A 172 -21.92 -5.80 -1.26
C VAL A 172 -20.91 -5.36 -2.31
N LEU A 173 -20.05 -4.42 -1.95
CA LEU A 173 -19.00 -3.88 -2.83
C LEU A 173 -17.62 -4.10 -2.22
N PRO A 174 -16.80 -5.00 -2.79
CA PRO A 174 -15.40 -5.12 -2.40
C PRO A 174 -14.54 -4.02 -3.05
N ALA A 175 -13.62 -3.46 -2.28
CA ALA A 175 -12.58 -2.54 -2.74
C ALA A 175 -11.21 -3.14 -2.46
N TYR A 176 -10.45 -3.45 -3.51
CA TYR A 176 -9.16 -4.13 -3.44
C TYR A 176 -7.99 -3.14 -3.44
N TYR A 177 -6.96 -3.44 -2.64
CA TYR A 177 -5.75 -2.61 -2.49
C TYR A 177 -4.55 -3.26 -3.16
N GLN A 178 -4.68 -3.56 -4.46
CA GLN A 178 -3.58 -4.11 -5.23
C GLN A 178 -2.42 -3.10 -5.33
N PRO A 179 -1.17 -3.51 -5.05
CA PRO A 179 -0.01 -2.64 -5.22
C PRO A 179 0.26 -2.43 -6.71
N GLU A 180 0.18 -1.19 -7.17
CA GLU A 180 0.48 -0.81 -8.55
C GLU A 180 1.21 0.52 -8.55
N ILE A 181 1.92 0.79 -9.65
CA ILE A 181 2.44 2.12 -9.95
C ILE A 181 2.01 2.54 -11.33
N LYS A 182 1.79 3.84 -11.52
CA LYS A 182 1.51 4.45 -12.83
C LYS A 182 2.48 5.59 -13.07
N ILE A 183 3.11 5.60 -14.23
CA ILE A 183 3.95 6.72 -14.66
C ILE A 183 3.01 7.82 -15.20
N LYS A 184 3.05 9.01 -14.59
CA LYS A 184 2.28 10.18 -15.03
C LYS A 184 3.19 11.39 -15.12
N GLY A 185 3.59 11.74 -16.34
CA GLY A 185 4.53 12.83 -16.60
C GLY A 185 5.85 12.60 -15.88
N LYS A 186 6.23 13.52 -14.97
CA LYS A 186 7.49 13.47 -14.21
C LYS A 186 7.40 12.67 -12.90
N TYR A 187 6.32 11.91 -12.68
CA TYR A 187 6.06 11.22 -11.42
C TYR A 187 5.68 9.75 -11.60
N ILE A 188 6.04 8.96 -10.61
CA ILE A 188 5.42 7.66 -10.34
C ILE A 188 4.31 7.86 -9.33
N VAL A 189 3.13 7.33 -9.62
CA VAL A 189 1.94 7.41 -8.78
C VAL A 189 1.59 6.00 -8.29
N PRO A 190 1.83 5.68 -7.01
CA PRO A 190 1.40 4.42 -6.44
C PRO A 190 -0.12 4.33 -6.31
N SER A 191 -0.65 3.11 -6.40
CA SER A 191 -2.03 2.82 -6.02
C SER A 191 -2.25 3.12 -4.54
N LYS A 192 -3.44 3.64 -4.22
CA LYS A 192 -3.77 4.00 -2.84
C LYS A 192 -4.15 2.75 -2.07
N ILE A 193 -3.45 2.54 -0.96
CA ILE A 193 -3.78 1.47 0.01
C ILE A 193 -5.00 1.89 0.87
N ASN A 194 -5.34 3.18 0.90
CA ASN A 194 -6.53 3.72 1.56
C ASN A 194 -7.16 4.76 0.64
N GLY A 195 -8.36 4.49 0.12
CA GLY A 195 -9.05 5.24 -0.95
C GLY A 195 -9.48 6.69 -0.64
N TYR A 196 -8.62 7.51 -0.04
CA TYR A 196 -8.84 8.95 0.06
C TYR A 196 -8.12 9.67 -1.09
N GLU A 197 -8.89 10.19 -2.04
CA GLU A 197 -8.50 11.29 -2.91
C GLU A 197 -8.39 12.60 -2.13
N SER A 198 -7.28 12.77 -1.39
CA SER A 198 -6.81 14.10 -1.07
C SER A 198 -6.27 14.73 -2.35
N ASN A 199 -7.11 15.55 -2.99
CA ASN A 199 -6.68 16.57 -3.93
C ASN A 199 -5.74 17.53 -3.21
N ILE A 200 -4.46 17.20 -3.18
CA ILE A 200 -3.42 18.18 -2.85
C ILE A 200 -2.95 18.73 -4.19
N SER A 201 -3.63 19.80 -4.60
CA SER A 201 -3.14 20.73 -5.61
C SER A 201 -1.74 21.18 -5.21
N LEU A 202 -0.86 21.20 -6.21
CA LEU A 202 0.53 21.65 -6.10
C LEU A 202 0.62 23.10 -5.62
#